data_AF-A0A451B576-F1
#
_entry.id   AF-A0A451B576-F1
#
_cell.length_a   1.000
_cell.length_b   1.000
_cell.length_c   1.000
_cell.angle_alpha   90.00
_cell.angle_beta   90.00
_cell.angle_gamma   90.00
#
_symmetry.space_group_name_H-M   'P 1'
#
loop_
_entity.id
_entity.type
_entity.pdbx_description
1 polymer ?
#
loop_
_entity_poly.entity_id
_entity_poly.type
_entity_poly.pdbx_seq_one_letter_code
_entity_poly.pdbx_strand_id
1 'polypeptide(L)' 'ADWVKRATTSGVGMLKRFANTLGAYRSGILAYYDFDRLSTGPLEGTNNKIKTLQKMAYGFRD' A
#
# COMPACT_ATOMS: atom_id res chain seq x y z
N ALA A 1 -2.98 20.34 3.58
CA ALA A 1 -2.24 19.91 4.80
C ALA A 1 -3.05 20.05 6.10
N ASP A 2 -4.14 20.82 6.12
CA ASP A 2 -4.99 21.03 7.31
C ASP A 2 -5.53 19.73 7.93
N TRP A 3 -6.01 18.80 7.10
CA TRP A 3 -6.58 17.54 7.56
C TRP A 3 -5.56 16.64 8.29
N VAL A 4 -4.27 16.69 7.90
CA VAL A 4 -3.19 15.94 8.57
C VAL A 4 -3.01 16.45 9.99
N LYS A 5 -2.96 17.78 10.18
CA LYS A 5 -2.90 18.38 11.51
C LYS A 5 -4.09 17.96 12.36
N ARG A 6 -5.30 18.02 11.81
CA ARG A 6 -6.53 17.59 12.50
C ARG A 6 -6.49 16.10 12.86
N ALA A 7 -5.99 15.24 11.97
CA ALA A 7 -5.80 13.82 12.25
C ALA A 7 -4.78 13.59 13.38
N THR A 8 -3.66 14.32 13.37
CA THR A 8 -2.61 14.24 14.41
C THR A 8 -3.11 14.73 15.78
N THR A 9 -3.96 15.75 15.83
CA THR A 9 -4.49 16.32 17.09
C THR A 9 -5.77 15.64 17.57
N SER A 10 -6.46 14.85 16.73
CA SER A 10 -7.75 14.20 17.04
C SER A 10 -7.77 13.23 18.22
N GLY A 11 -6.60 12.81 18.74
CA GLY A 11 -6.51 11.75 19.75
C GLY A 11 -6.76 10.33 19.21
N VAL A 12 -7.28 10.17 17.98
CA VAL A 12 -7.60 8.87 17.39
C VAL A 12 -6.34 8.21 16.85
N GLY A 13 -5.83 7.19 17.56
CA GLY A 13 -4.56 6.53 17.22
C GLY A 13 -4.48 5.99 15.78
N MET A 14 -5.59 5.47 15.25
CA MET A 14 -5.67 5.00 13.86
C MET A 14 -5.41 6.13 12.85
N LEU A 15 -6.03 7.30 13.04
CA LEU A 15 -5.89 8.45 12.15
C LEU A 15 -4.49 9.05 12.21
N LYS A 16 -3.88 9.08 13.40
CA LYS A 16 -2.47 9.51 13.57
C LYS A 16 -1.52 8.61 12.78
N ARG A 17 -1.67 7.29 12.93
CA ARG A 17 -0.86 6.30 12.20
C ARG A 17 -1.05 6.43 10.69
N PHE A 18 -2.30 6.53 10.24
CA PHE A 18 -2.62 6.70 8.83
C PHE A 18 -1.98 7.96 8.22
N ALA A 19 -2.12 9.10 8.90
CA ALA A 19 -1.54 10.37 8.45
C ALA A 19 0.00 10.32 8.37
N ASN A 20 0.66 9.68 9.34
CA ASN A 20 2.11 9.48 9.33
C ASN A 20 2.56 8.58 8.18
N THR A 21 1.87 7.45 7.97
CA THR A 21 2.17 6.54 6.86
C THR A 21 2.01 7.24 5.52
N LEU A 22 0.90 7.96 5.31
CA LEU A 22 0.67 8.67 4.06
C LEU A 22 1.72 9.77 3.82
N GLY A 23 2.14 10.48 4.87
CA GLY A 23 3.22 11.46 4.79
C GLY A 23 4.56 10.84 4.39
N ALA A 24 4.91 9.67 4.94
CA ALA A 24 6.15 8.97 4.64
C ALA A 24 6.22 8.49 3.17
N TYR A 25 5.08 8.06 2.60
CA TYR A 25 5.01 7.53 1.24
C TYR A 25 4.55 8.56 0.19
N ARG A 26 4.40 9.84 0.55
CA ARG A 26 3.88 10.88 -0.37
C ARG A 26 4.65 10.97 -1.69
N SER A 27 5.98 10.80 -1.65
CA SER A 27 6.84 10.90 -2.82
C SER A 27 6.62 9.73 -3.77
N GLY A 28 6.45 8.51 -3.24
CA GLY A 28 6.13 7.33 -4.04
C GLY A 28 4.74 7.39 -4.66
N ILE A 29 3.76 7.99 -3.97
CA ILE A 29 2.40 8.18 -4.52
C ILE A 29 2.42 9.19 -5.67
N LEU A 30 3.17 10.29 -5.55
CA LEU A 30 3.29 11.30 -6.60
C LEU A 30 4.13 10.82 -7.80
N ALA A 31 5.07 9.91 -7.57
CA ALA A 31 5.88 9.31 -8.64
C ALA A 31 5.05 8.64 -9.75
N TYR A 32 3.81 8.23 -9.45
CA TYR A 32 2.86 7.78 -10.47
C TYR A 32 2.61 8.83 -11.56
N TYR A 33 2.47 10.10 -11.17
CA TYR A 33 2.20 11.22 -12.08
C TYR A 33 3.49 11.78 -12.70
N ASP A 34 4.60 11.74 -11.97
CA ASP A 34 5.88 12.31 -12.41
C ASP A 34 6.61 11.39 -13.43
N PHE A 35 6.37 10.07 -13.41
CA PHE A 35 7.08 9.08 -14.23
C PHE A 35 6.16 8.28 -15.17
N ASP A 36 5.32 8.98 -15.94
CA ASP A 36 4.49 8.43 -17.02
C ASP A 36 3.73 7.14 -16.62
N ARG A 37 3.04 7.19 -15.47
CA ARG A 37 2.16 6.14 -14.90
C ARG A 37 2.88 4.90 -14.40
N LEU A 38 3.87 5.09 -13.53
CA LEU A 38 4.51 4.01 -12.78
C LEU A 38 3.49 3.25 -11.90
N SER A 39 2.96 2.13 -12.39
CA SER A 39 1.93 1.32 -11.72
C SER A 39 2.52 0.07 -11.05
N THR A 40 2.07 -0.23 -9.83
CA THR A 40 2.34 -1.51 -9.14
C THR A 40 1.45 -2.66 -9.61
N GLY A 41 0.51 -2.42 -10.53
CA GLY A 41 -0.46 -3.43 -10.99
C GLY A 41 0.16 -4.74 -11.50
N PRO A 42 1.23 -4.72 -12.32
CA PRO A 42 1.91 -5.95 -12.76
C PRO A 42 2.56 -6.72 -11.60
N LEU A 43 3.10 -6.02 -10.61
CA LEU A 43 3.72 -6.62 -9.41
C LEU A 43 2.65 -7.26 -8.51
N GLU A 44 1.53 -6.57 -8.31
CA GLU A 44 0.36 -7.08 -7.58
C GLU A 44 -0.24 -8.31 -8.28
N GLY A 45 -0.34 -8.28 -9.61
CA GLY A 45 -0.78 -9.41 -10.42
C GLY A 45 0.13 -10.63 -10.26
N THR A 46 1.44 -10.42 -10.24
CA THR A 46 2.43 -11.47 -9.97
C THR A 46 2.27 -12.05 -8.56
N ASN A 47 2.15 -11.20 -7.54
CA ASN A 47 1.96 -11.63 -6.16
C ASN A 47 0.68 -12.46 -5.98
N ASN A 48 -0.41 -12.04 -6.64
CA ASN A 48 -1.67 -12.78 -6.61
C ASN A 48 -1.55 -14.15 -7.30
N LYS A 49 -0.85 -14.23 -8.44
CA LYS A 49 -0.57 -15.51 -9.11
C LYS A 49 0.22 -16.46 -8.20
N ILE A 50 1.30 -15.98 -7.57
CA ILE A 50 2.12 -16.79 -6.65
C ILE A 50 1.27 -17.28 -5.47
N LYS A 51 0.46 -16.41 -4.87
CA LYS A 51 -0.40 -16.76 -3.74
C LYS A 51 -1.42 -17.85 -4.12
N THR A 52 -1.99 -17.76 -5.32
CA THR A 52 -2.89 -18.80 -5.85
C THR A 52 -2.17 -20.12 -6.07
N LEU A 53 -0.98 -20.09 -6.68
CA LEU A 53 -0.16 -21.29 -6.89
C LEU A 53 0.20 -21.96 -5.55
N GLN A 54 0.57 -21.18 -4.51
CA GLN A 54 0.85 -21.70 -3.18
C GLN A 54 -0.37 -22.35 -2.52
N LYS A 55 -1.58 -21.80 -2.71
CA LYS A 55 -2.83 -22.42 -2.21
C LYS A 55 -3.11 -23.75 -2.91
N MET A 56 -2.92 -23.82 -4.22
CA MET A 56 -3.09 -25.06 -4.99
C MET A 56 -2.04 -26.11 -4.59
N ALA A 57 -0.81 -25.66 -4.29
CA ALA A 57 0.31 -26.50 -3.91
C ALA A 57 0.14 -27.21 -2.55
N TYR A 58 -0.86 -26.81 -1.73
CA TYR A 58 -1.06 -27.34 -0.38
C TYR A 58 -1.31 -28.86 -0.34
N GLY A 59 -1.79 -29.46 -1.44
CA GLY A 59 -2.01 -30.91 -1.59
C GLY A 59 -0.92 -31.67 -2.35
N PHE A 60 0.19 -31.04 -2.73
CA PHE A 60 1.28 -31.69 -3.48
C PHE A 60 2.40 -32.22 -2.56
N ARG A 61 2.16 -32.25 -1.25
CA ARG A 61 3.15 -32.63 -0.24
C ARG A 61 2.82 -33.92 0.52
N ASP A 62 1.71 -34.59 0.16
CA ASP A 62 1.43 -35.98 0.50
C ASP A 62 1.88 -36.92 -0.63
#